data_AF-A0A106BNR0-F1
#
_entry.id   AF-A0A106BNR0-F1
#
_cell.length_a   1.000
_cell.length_b   1.000
_cell.length_c   1.000
_cell.angle_alpha   90.00
_cell.angle_beta   90.00
_cell.angle_gamma   90.00
#
_symmetry.space_group_name_H-M   'P 1'
#
loop_
_entity.id
_entity.type
_entity.pdbx_description
1 polymer ?
#
loop_
_entity_poly.entity_id
_entity_poly.type
_entity_poly.pdbx_seq_one_letter_code
_entity_poly.pdbx_strand_id
1 'polypeptide(L)'
;MKWVTRARPKIDRIACPWLIARFIDPAAEFLYVPAGQVLQVAKETGATPYDIPGVEYGHVGELCSFDAFLRLNKLNDPALLQLAVIVRGADTARLDLAPQCAGLLAQSLGLSAMFPDDHVMLRHGMVMYDAYYAWIKQAQGETHNWKPAVA
;
A
#
# COMPACT_ATOMS: atom_id res chain seq x y z
N MET A 1 9.82 7.68 -12.80
CA MET A 1 8.51 8.36 -13.05
C MET A 1 8.05 9.03 -11.76
N LYS A 2 7.27 10.13 -11.86
CA LYS A 2 6.71 10.82 -10.68
C LYS A 2 5.26 10.42 -10.44
N TRP A 3 4.90 10.20 -9.19
CA TRP A 3 3.55 9.83 -8.77
C TRP A 3 3.09 10.78 -7.69
N VAL A 4 1.82 11.20 -7.72
CA VAL A 4 1.30 12.17 -6.75
C VAL A 4 -0.01 11.69 -6.12
N THR A 5 -0.12 11.86 -4.81
CA THR A 5 -1.36 11.62 -4.06
C THR A 5 -1.47 12.60 -2.88
N ARG A 6 -2.54 12.43 -2.10
CA ARG A 6 -2.84 13.24 -0.93
C ARG A 6 -1.85 12.97 0.19
N ALA A 7 -1.44 14.01 0.91
CA ALA A 7 -0.62 13.95 2.11
C ALA A 7 -1.28 13.16 3.25
N ARG A 8 -0.49 12.79 4.26
CA ARG A 8 -0.89 11.88 5.35
C ARG A 8 -1.37 10.54 4.80
N PRO A 9 -0.51 9.83 4.03
CA PRO A 9 -0.86 8.58 3.37
C PRO A 9 -1.24 7.50 4.39
N LYS A 10 -2.08 6.58 3.96
CA LYS A 10 -2.51 5.38 4.70
C LYS A 10 -2.77 4.29 3.66
N ILE A 11 -2.59 3.04 4.08
CA ILE A 11 -2.94 1.81 3.34
C ILE A 11 -2.57 1.93 1.87
N ASP A 12 -3.52 2.18 0.96
CA ASP A 12 -3.27 2.26 -0.49
C ASP A 12 -2.22 3.30 -0.88
N ARG A 13 -2.20 4.45 -0.20
CA ARG A 13 -1.22 5.52 -0.45
C ARG A 13 0.19 5.19 0.04
N ILE A 14 0.40 4.01 0.63
CA ILE A 14 1.72 3.42 0.93
C ILE A 14 1.92 2.12 0.13
N ALA A 15 0.89 1.29 0.02
CA ALA A 15 0.92 0.03 -0.73
C ALA A 15 1.26 0.26 -2.22
N CYS A 16 0.64 1.26 -2.85
CA CYS A 16 0.90 1.60 -4.25
C CYS A 16 2.35 2.06 -4.46
N PRO A 17 2.90 3.01 -3.69
CA PRO A 17 4.33 3.32 -3.74
C PRO A 17 5.25 2.12 -3.59
N TRP A 18 4.95 1.20 -2.66
CA TRP A 18 5.72 -0.03 -2.50
C TRP A 18 5.68 -0.91 -3.75
N LEU A 19 4.49 -1.15 -4.30
CA LEU A 19 4.30 -1.94 -5.51
C LEU A 19 5.04 -1.30 -6.70
N ILE A 20 4.93 0.02 -6.85
CA ILE A 20 5.63 0.78 -7.89
C ILE A 20 7.14 0.58 -7.75
N ALA A 21 7.70 0.84 -6.56
CA ALA A 21 9.14 0.79 -6.34
C ALA A 21 9.74 -0.62 -6.46
N ARG A 22 8.94 -1.68 -6.26
CA ARG A 22 9.41 -3.07 -6.30
C ARG A 22 9.18 -3.76 -7.65
N PHE A 23 8.12 -3.40 -8.38
CA PHE A 23 7.67 -4.16 -9.55
C PHE A 23 7.47 -3.34 -10.82
N ILE A 24 7.44 -2.00 -10.74
CA ILE A 24 7.13 -1.15 -11.91
C ILE A 24 8.32 -0.24 -12.25
N ASP A 25 8.79 0.56 -11.29
CA ASP A 25 9.85 1.55 -11.50
C ASP A 25 10.64 1.76 -10.19
N PRO A 26 11.85 1.21 -10.06
CA PRO A 26 12.68 1.37 -8.85
C PRO A 26 13.21 2.79 -8.67
N ALA A 27 13.14 3.63 -9.70
CA ALA A 27 13.54 5.05 -9.66
C ALA A 27 12.31 5.99 -9.51
N ALA A 28 11.16 5.46 -9.09
CA ALA A 28 9.96 6.26 -8.89
C ALA A 28 10.11 7.29 -7.77
N GLU A 29 9.59 8.48 -8.01
CA GLU A 29 9.48 9.55 -7.02
C GLU A 29 8.01 9.73 -6.62
N PHE A 30 7.77 9.95 -5.32
CA PHE A 30 6.42 10.08 -4.77
C PHE A 30 6.22 11.48 -4.19
N LEU A 31 5.15 12.15 -4.59
CA LEU A 31 4.76 13.47 -4.12
C LEU A 31 3.52 13.35 -3.24
N TYR A 32 3.61 13.88 -2.03
CA TYR A 32 2.50 13.95 -1.08
C TYR A 32 2.11 15.40 -0.88
N VAL A 33 0.88 15.75 -1.28
CA VAL A 33 0.42 17.15 -1.32
C VAL A 33 -0.96 17.31 -0.69
N PRO A 34 -1.37 18.52 -0.27
CA PRO A 34 -2.73 18.75 0.20
C PRO A 34 -3.78 18.23 -0.77
N ALA A 35 -4.89 17.71 -0.26
CA ALA A 35 -5.85 16.99 -1.10
C ALA A 35 -6.40 17.80 -2.29
N GLY A 36 -6.62 19.10 -2.10
CA GLY A 36 -7.07 20.01 -3.15
C GLY A 36 -6.02 20.36 -4.21
N GLN A 37 -4.76 19.95 -4.04
CA GLN A 37 -3.64 20.32 -4.92
C GLN A 37 -3.14 19.16 -5.80
N VAL A 38 -3.61 17.92 -5.59
CA VAL A 38 -3.09 16.73 -6.29
C VAL A 38 -3.11 16.89 -7.81
N LEU A 39 -4.24 17.29 -8.39
CA LEU A 39 -4.38 17.46 -9.84
C LEU A 39 -3.57 18.64 -10.39
N GLN A 40 -3.47 19.73 -9.62
CA GLN A 40 -2.65 20.88 -10.00
C GLN A 40 -1.18 20.48 -10.07
N VAL A 41 -0.66 19.84 -9.01
CA VAL A 41 0.73 19.38 -8.94
C VAL A 41 1.00 18.33 -10.02
N ALA A 42 0.08 17.40 -10.26
CA ALA A 42 0.17 16.44 -11.36
C ALA A 42 0.45 17.13 -12.70
N LYS A 43 -0.32 18.19 -13.02
CA LYS A 43 -0.17 18.98 -14.24
C LYS A 43 1.16 19.74 -14.29
N GLU A 44 1.59 20.33 -13.18
CA GLU A 44 2.81 21.14 -13.09
C GLU A 44 4.08 20.30 -13.16
N THR A 45 4.09 19.12 -12.53
CA THR A 45 5.29 18.28 -12.42
C THR A 45 5.31 17.11 -13.41
N GLY A 46 4.24 16.91 -14.19
CA GLY A 46 4.03 15.72 -15.02
C GLY A 46 3.90 14.43 -14.20
N ALA A 47 3.49 14.52 -12.93
CA ALA A 47 3.32 13.34 -12.08
C ALA A 47 1.96 12.67 -12.36
N THR A 48 1.93 11.33 -12.33
CA THR A 48 0.68 10.58 -12.47
C THR A 48 -0.09 10.58 -11.15
N PRO A 49 -1.32 11.10 -11.11
CA PRO A 49 -2.13 11.08 -9.90
C PRO A 49 -2.72 9.69 -9.64
N TYR A 50 -2.78 9.29 -8.37
CA TYR A 50 -3.38 8.02 -7.94
C TYR A 50 -4.08 8.18 -6.59
N ASP A 51 -4.95 7.21 -6.26
CA ASP A 51 -5.75 7.21 -5.03
C ASP A 51 -6.56 8.49 -4.79
N ILE A 52 -7.17 9.00 -5.86
CA ILE A 52 -8.14 10.11 -5.81
C ILE A 52 -9.33 9.81 -6.74
N PRO A 53 -10.50 10.45 -6.54
CA PRO A 53 -11.63 10.22 -7.42
C PRO A 53 -11.36 10.58 -8.89
N GLY A 54 -11.79 9.71 -9.80
CA GLY A 54 -11.81 9.99 -11.24
C GLY A 54 -10.48 9.82 -11.99
N VAL A 55 -9.43 9.30 -11.37
CA VAL A 55 -8.16 8.99 -12.04
C VAL A 55 -8.04 7.50 -12.40
N GLU A 56 -7.21 7.20 -13.39
CA GLU A 56 -7.01 5.83 -13.88
C GLU A 56 -6.49 4.87 -12.80
N TYR A 57 -5.58 5.34 -11.95
CA TYR A 57 -5.04 4.63 -10.78
C TYR A 57 -5.85 4.94 -9.51
N GLY A 58 -7.17 4.90 -9.63
CA GLY A 58 -8.11 5.08 -8.52
C GLY A 58 -8.96 3.82 -8.27
N HIS A 59 -9.92 3.96 -7.35
CA HIS A 59 -10.86 2.89 -7.03
C HIS A 59 -11.84 2.63 -8.18
N VAL A 60 -12.23 1.37 -8.36
CA VAL A 60 -13.23 0.94 -9.36
C VAL A 60 -14.22 -0.01 -8.71
N GLY A 61 -15.42 0.48 -8.40
CA GLY A 61 -16.42 -0.25 -7.64
C GLY A 61 -15.84 -0.70 -6.30
N GLU A 62 -15.79 -2.01 -6.10
CA GLU A 62 -15.25 -2.65 -4.90
C GLU A 62 -13.72 -2.79 -4.90
N LEU A 63 -13.02 -2.37 -5.96
CA LEU A 63 -11.56 -2.49 -6.08
C LEU A 63 -10.86 -1.20 -5.62
N CYS A 64 -9.73 -1.35 -4.96
CA CYS A 64 -8.89 -0.24 -4.49
C CYS A 64 -7.83 0.17 -5.53
N SER A 65 -7.07 1.23 -5.25
CA SER A 65 -6.02 1.72 -6.15
C SER A 65 -4.94 0.65 -6.37
N PHE A 66 -4.59 -0.14 -5.35
CA PHE A 66 -3.63 -1.25 -5.49
C PHE A 66 -4.05 -2.25 -6.58
N ASP A 67 -5.34 -2.55 -6.67
CA ASP A 67 -5.90 -3.45 -7.70
C ASP A 67 -5.79 -2.83 -9.11
N ALA A 68 -5.99 -1.52 -9.22
CA ALA A 68 -5.81 -0.80 -10.47
C ALA A 68 -4.36 -0.93 -10.97
N PHE A 69 -3.36 -0.76 -10.08
CA PHE A 69 -1.96 -0.94 -10.44
C PHE A 69 -1.65 -2.34 -10.94
N LEU A 70 -2.13 -3.39 -10.26
CA LEU A 70 -1.92 -4.77 -10.70
C LEU A 70 -2.50 -5.01 -12.10
N ARG A 71 -3.74 -4.58 -12.33
CA ARG A 71 -4.43 -4.75 -13.63
C ARG A 71 -3.73 -3.97 -14.75
N LEU A 72 -3.46 -2.69 -14.55
CA LEU A 72 -2.90 -1.80 -15.58
C LEU A 72 -1.47 -2.20 -15.96
N ASN A 73 -0.68 -2.71 -15.01
CA ASN A 73 0.69 -3.17 -15.23
C ASN A 73 0.81 -4.67 -15.48
N LYS A 74 -0.33 -5.39 -15.60
CA LYS A 74 -0.40 -6.84 -15.87
C LYS A 74 0.42 -7.68 -14.88
N LEU A 75 0.43 -7.29 -13.61
CA LEU A 75 1.14 -7.99 -12.54
C LEU A 75 0.25 -9.13 -12.00
N ASN A 76 0.68 -10.37 -12.23
CA ASN A 76 -0.10 -11.59 -11.92
C ASN A 76 0.60 -12.53 -10.92
N ASP A 77 1.63 -12.06 -10.19
CA ASP A 77 2.27 -12.90 -9.16
C ASP A 77 1.23 -13.30 -8.09
N PRO A 78 1.08 -14.60 -7.76
CA PRO A 78 0.05 -15.05 -6.83
C PRO A 78 0.13 -14.40 -5.44
N ALA A 79 1.33 -14.06 -4.96
CA ALA A 79 1.47 -13.40 -3.68
C ALA A 79 1.05 -11.93 -3.75
N LEU A 80 1.30 -11.25 -4.87
CA LEU A 80 0.74 -9.91 -5.09
C LEU A 80 -0.78 -9.93 -5.13
N LEU A 81 -1.39 -10.94 -5.77
CA LEU A 81 -2.84 -11.10 -5.80
C LEU A 81 -3.42 -11.35 -4.41
N GLN A 82 -2.76 -12.16 -3.58
CA GLN A 82 -3.18 -12.35 -2.18
C GLN A 82 -2.98 -11.07 -1.34
N LEU A 83 -1.86 -10.36 -1.53
CA LEU A 83 -1.62 -9.09 -0.85
C LEU A 83 -2.69 -8.05 -1.22
N ALA A 84 -3.15 -8.03 -2.47
CA ALA A 84 -4.23 -7.17 -2.93
C ALA A 84 -5.53 -7.37 -2.14
N VAL A 85 -5.88 -8.61 -1.78
CA VAL A 85 -7.05 -8.90 -0.94
C VAL A 85 -6.90 -8.26 0.45
N ILE A 86 -5.71 -8.37 1.06
CA ILE A 86 -5.42 -7.80 2.38
C ILE A 86 -5.48 -6.27 2.34
N VAL A 87 -4.82 -5.67 1.34
CA VAL A 87 -4.79 -4.21 1.12
C VAL A 87 -6.21 -3.69 0.92
N ARG A 88 -6.95 -4.30 0.00
CA ARG A 88 -8.33 -3.94 -0.31
C ARG A 88 -9.24 -4.02 0.92
N GLY A 89 -9.14 -5.09 1.71
CA GLY A 89 -9.96 -5.25 2.92
C GLY A 89 -9.67 -4.16 3.96
N ALA A 90 -8.40 -3.82 4.17
CA ALA A 90 -8.00 -2.74 5.05
C ALA A 90 -8.47 -1.36 4.55
N ASP A 91 -8.29 -1.07 3.25
CA ASP A 91 -8.53 0.25 2.67
C ASP A 91 -10.04 0.56 2.50
N THR A 92 -10.84 -0.47 2.25
CA THR A 92 -12.29 -0.33 1.99
C THR A 92 -13.18 -0.73 3.17
N ALA A 93 -12.63 -0.81 4.38
CA ALA A 93 -13.33 -1.17 5.61
C ALA A 93 -14.04 -2.55 5.59
N ARG A 94 -13.56 -3.49 4.77
CA ARG A 94 -14.03 -4.89 4.71
C ARG A 94 -13.00 -5.80 5.36
N LEU A 95 -12.91 -5.69 6.68
CA LEU A 95 -11.86 -6.33 7.47
C LEU A 95 -12.00 -7.87 7.54
N ASP A 96 -13.12 -8.40 7.09
CA ASP A 96 -13.44 -9.82 6.96
C ASP A 96 -12.86 -10.47 5.70
N LEU A 97 -12.36 -9.70 4.72
CA LEU A 97 -11.75 -10.26 3.50
C LEU A 97 -10.52 -11.13 3.77
N ALA A 98 -9.77 -10.84 4.84
CA ALA A 98 -8.67 -11.66 5.31
C ALA A 98 -8.35 -11.34 6.78
N PRO A 99 -7.90 -12.31 7.60
CA PRO A 99 -7.53 -12.07 9.01
C PRO A 99 -6.50 -10.94 9.20
N GLN A 100 -5.67 -10.69 8.19
CA GLN A 100 -4.60 -9.70 8.20
C GLN A 100 -5.09 -8.26 8.00
N CYS A 101 -6.32 -8.04 7.53
CA CYS A 101 -6.83 -6.71 7.16
C CYS A 101 -6.87 -5.75 8.36
N ALA A 102 -7.43 -6.18 9.49
CA ALA A 102 -7.50 -5.35 10.70
C ALA A 102 -6.11 -5.00 11.24
N GLY A 103 -5.16 -5.94 11.16
CA GLY A 103 -3.76 -5.70 11.55
C GLY A 103 -3.06 -4.71 10.62
N LEU A 104 -3.30 -4.77 9.31
CA LEU A 104 -2.76 -3.81 8.36
C LEU A 104 -3.33 -2.40 8.59
N LEU A 105 -4.65 -2.29 8.82
CA LEU A 105 -5.30 -1.02 9.15
C LEU A 105 -4.68 -0.40 10.42
N ALA A 106 -4.55 -1.19 11.50
CA ALA A 106 -3.98 -0.73 12.76
C ALA A 106 -2.53 -0.25 12.61
N GLN A 107 -1.68 -1.03 11.92
CA GLN A 107 -0.29 -0.64 11.65
C GLN A 107 -0.21 0.63 10.80
N SER A 108 -1.02 0.75 9.74
CA SER A 108 -0.99 1.92 8.87
C SER A 108 -1.44 3.19 9.59
N LEU A 109 -2.48 3.11 10.43
CA LEU A 109 -2.91 4.22 11.28
C LEU A 109 -1.85 4.58 12.32
N GLY A 110 -1.20 3.59 12.94
CA GLY A 110 -0.11 3.78 13.87
C GLY A 110 1.08 4.50 13.25
N LEU A 111 1.53 4.08 12.07
CA LEU A 111 2.59 4.76 11.31
C LEU A 111 2.22 6.22 11.00
N SER A 112 0.97 6.47 10.58
CA SER A 112 0.48 7.83 10.33
C SER A 112 0.50 8.70 11.60
N ALA A 113 0.21 8.12 12.76
CA ALA A 113 0.26 8.84 14.03
C ALA A 113 1.71 9.10 14.51
N MET A 114 2.62 8.16 14.29
CA MET A 114 4.02 8.26 14.73
C MET A 114 4.86 9.22 13.89
N PHE A 115 4.58 9.33 12.59
CA PHE A 115 5.41 10.06 11.65
C PHE A 115 4.65 11.23 11.03
N PRO A 116 4.98 12.49 11.42
CA PRO A 116 4.43 13.68 10.77
C PRO A 116 4.89 13.84 9.32
N ASP A 117 6.12 13.41 9.02
CA ASP A 117 6.72 13.47 7.68
C ASP A 117 6.29 12.25 6.85
N ASP A 118 5.65 12.52 5.71
CA ASP A 118 5.07 11.49 4.84
C ASP A 118 6.14 10.59 4.18
N HIS A 119 7.35 11.11 3.93
CA HIS A 119 8.44 10.31 3.36
C HIS A 119 9.12 9.42 4.40
N VAL A 120 9.25 9.89 5.64
CA VAL A 120 9.69 9.05 6.77
C VAL A 120 8.67 7.92 6.97
N MET A 121 7.38 8.26 7.01
CA MET A 121 6.29 7.28 7.12
C MET A 121 6.36 6.25 5.98
N LEU A 122 6.54 6.71 4.74
CA LEU A 122 6.67 5.83 3.58
C LEU A 122 7.80 4.83 3.74
N ARG A 123 8.99 5.26 4.19
CA ARG A 123 10.14 4.34 4.39
C ARG A 123 9.82 3.21 5.37
N HIS A 124 9.14 3.50 6.47
CA HIS A 124 8.71 2.46 7.42
C HIS A 124 7.61 1.58 6.82
N GLY A 125 6.67 2.18 6.09
CA GLY A 125 5.64 1.46 5.34
C GLY A 125 6.21 0.48 4.31
N MET A 126 7.29 0.84 3.61
CA MET A 126 7.95 -0.05 2.65
C MET A 126 8.40 -1.36 3.31
N VAL A 127 9.03 -1.28 4.48
CA VAL A 127 9.48 -2.46 5.23
C VAL A 127 8.29 -3.34 5.66
N MET A 128 7.19 -2.73 6.07
CA MET A 128 5.96 -3.45 6.42
C MET A 128 5.41 -4.24 5.23
N TYR A 129 5.34 -3.64 4.03
CA TYR A 129 4.87 -4.35 2.84
C TYR A 129 5.87 -5.38 2.32
N ASP A 130 7.18 -5.14 2.44
CA ASP A 130 8.21 -6.15 2.19
C ASP A 130 7.99 -7.38 3.10
N ALA A 131 7.67 -7.16 4.40
CA ALA A 131 7.39 -8.23 5.35
C ALA A 131 6.10 -9.00 5.02
N TYR A 132 5.01 -8.30 4.65
CA TYR A 132 3.78 -8.97 4.21
C TYR A 132 4.01 -9.82 2.96
N TYR A 133 4.72 -9.28 1.96
CA TYR A 133 5.01 -10.00 0.73
C TYR A 133 5.90 -11.22 0.97
N ALA A 134 6.96 -11.08 1.78
CA ALA A 134 7.82 -12.19 2.19
C ALA A 134 7.03 -13.26 2.96
N TRP A 135 6.16 -12.85 3.89
CA TRP A 135 5.30 -13.79 4.63
C TRP A 135 4.40 -14.59 3.69
N ILE A 136 3.73 -13.93 2.75
CA ILE A 136 2.89 -14.61 1.75
C ILE A 136 3.71 -15.60 0.92
N LYS A 137 4.91 -15.21 0.48
CA LYS A 137 5.74 -16.06 -0.39
C LYS A 137 6.35 -17.26 0.33
N GLN A 138 6.70 -17.13 1.62
CA GLN A 138 7.66 -18.05 2.25
C GLN A 138 7.28 -18.51 3.66
N ALA A 139 6.45 -17.77 4.41
CA ALA A 139 6.30 -18.00 5.85
C ALA A 139 4.84 -18.24 6.32
N GLN A 140 3.90 -18.53 5.42
CA GLN A 140 2.51 -18.83 5.81
C GLN A 140 2.36 -20.12 6.62
N GLY A 141 3.30 -21.07 6.47
CA GLY A 141 3.35 -22.30 7.25
C GLY A 141 4.02 -22.17 8.62
N GLU A 142 4.66 -21.03 8.88
CA GLU A 142 5.35 -20.79 10.16
C GLU A 142 4.34 -20.42 11.24
N THR A 143 4.51 -21.01 12.43
CA THR A 143 3.70 -20.70 13.61
C THR A 143 4.61 -20.38 14.78
N HIS A 144 4.11 -19.63 15.77
CA HIS A 144 4.84 -19.42 17.02
C HIS A 144 4.90 -20.74 17.82
N ASN A 145 5.83 -21.60 17.44
CA ASN A 145 5.97 -22.97 17.95
C ASN A 145 6.92 -23.09 19.14
N TRP A 146 7.43 -21.96 19.66
CA TRP A 146 8.26 -21.95 20.86
C TRP A 146 7.45 -22.42 22.06
N LYS A 147 7.90 -23.52 22.67
CA LYS A 147 7.39 -24.05 23.93
C LYS A 147 8.43 -23.75 25.01
N PRO A 148 8.14 -22.89 26.01
CA PRO A 148 9.04 -22.74 27.14
C PRO A 148 9.20 -24.09 27.84
N ALA A 149 10.43 -24.42 28.26
CA ALA A 149 10.63 -25.55 29.15
C ALA A 149 9.83 -25.30 30.43
N VAL A 150 8.93 -26.23 30.78
CA VAL A 150 8.20 -26.17 32.04
C VAL A 150 9.23 -26.42 33.14
N ALA A 151 9.43 -25.44 34.02
CA ALA A 151 10.29 -25.56 35.20
C ALA A 151 9.63 -26.45 36.27
#